data_AF-A0A7L4LCI7-F1
#
_entry.id   AF-A0A7L4LCI7-F1
#
_cell.length_a   1.000
_cell.length_b   1.000
_cell.length_c   1.000
_cell.angle_alpha   90.00
_cell.angle_beta   90.00
_cell.angle_gamma   90.00
#
_symmetry.space_group_name_H-M   'P 1'
#
loop_
_entity.id
_entity.type
_entity.pdbx_description
1 polymer ?
#
loop_
_entity_poly.entity_id
_entity_poly.type
_entity_poly.pdbx_seq_one_letter_code
_entity_poly.pdbx_strand_id
1 'polypeptide(L)'
;MKNKTSFLPQGEAQPSRCPDNSAFKQQRLPAWKPQLTIASVLSVFFLTGAFCLTVGVCLVLSANSVREIQIDYSDKCSDCSKLREDSSNWNKECHCSVNFTLKEDILGDVFMYYGLQNFYQNHRRYVMSRSDAQLLGRNVNIQRSYCAPFSTYRNGTPMAPCGAIANSMFNDTIDLFYNRNSSVIQVPLLKTGNSWWTDKNVKFRNPEAYNLSSAFAGTARPPYWQKPVYLLDEEDERNNGYVNEDFIVWMRVSAFATFRNLYRRVRRIRQFADGLPAGNYTFRISYNFPVTKFKGRKHVILSTVVWSGGSNPFLGIAYLVSGTAATLAGFVITGIHLKLRKKKTYFQKQ
;
A
#
# COMPACT_ATOMS: atom_id res chain seq x y z
N MET A 1 -53.08 40.82 -72.43
CA MET A 1 -52.17 41.60 -71.58
C MET A 1 -51.74 40.74 -70.40
N LYS A 2 -50.43 40.43 -70.35
CA LYS A 2 -49.59 39.89 -69.25
C LYS A 2 -50.19 38.83 -68.29
N ASN A 3 -49.70 37.60 -68.48
CA ASN A 3 -49.90 36.38 -67.69
C ASN A 3 -49.68 36.56 -66.17
N LYS A 4 -50.68 36.16 -65.38
CA LYS A 4 -50.52 35.71 -64.00
C LYS A 4 -50.89 34.23 -63.96
N THR A 5 -49.88 33.37 -64.01
CA THR A 5 -50.07 31.95 -63.73
C THR A 5 -50.24 31.77 -62.22
N SER A 6 -51.33 31.10 -61.88
CA SER A 6 -51.87 30.80 -60.57
C SER A 6 -50.86 30.21 -59.57
N PHE A 7 -50.85 30.76 -58.36
CA PHE A 7 -50.43 30.07 -57.14
C PHE A 7 -51.37 28.87 -56.92
N LEU A 8 -50.83 27.65 -57.04
CA LEU A 8 -51.45 26.44 -56.51
C LEU A 8 -51.06 26.30 -55.03
N PRO A 9 -51.98 25.87 -54.14
CA PRO A 9 -51.67 25.64 -52.74
C PRO A 9 -50.63 24.51 -52.62
N GLN A 10 -49.63 24.70 -51.76
CA GLN A 10 -48.78 23.63 -51.27
C GLN A 10 -49.68 22.56 -50.63
N GLY A 11 -49.92 21.47 -51.33
CA GLY A 11 -50.47 20.27 -50.74
C GLY A 11 -49.51 19.78 -49.66
N GLU A 12 -50.01 19.64 -48.44
CA GLU A 12 -49.31 18.94 -47.35
C GLU A 12 -48.82 17.59 -47.89
N ALA A 13 -47.50 17.43 -47.97
CA ALA A 13 -46.90 16.16 -48.30
C ALA A 13 -47.34 15.14 -47.24
N GLN A 14 -48.11 14.13 -47.64
CA GLN A 14 -48.52 13.05 -46.74
C GLN A 14 -47.29 12.51 -46.00
N PRO A 15 -47.34 12.29 -44.67
CA PRO A 15 -46.21 11.76 -43.93
C PRO A 15 -45.84 10.41 -44.52
N SER A 16 -44.65 10.36 -45.12
CA SER A 16 -44.08 9.16 -45.70
C SER A 16 -44.10 8.04 -44.66
N ARG A 17 -44.77 6.92 -44.97
CA ARG A 17 -44.71 5.69 -44.16
C ARG A 17 -43.36 4.97 -44.29
N CYS A 18 -42.45 5.46 -45.13
CA CYS A 18 -41.13 4.88 -45.28
C CYS A 18 -40.30 5.18 -44.03
N PRO A 19 -39.66 4.15 -43.44
CA PRO A 19 -38.77 4.35 -42.32
C PRO A 19 -37.55 5.16 -42.76
N ASP A 20 -37.07 6.03 -41.88
CA ASP A 20 -35.88 6.85 -42.10
C ASP A 20 -34.68 5.98 -42.55
N ASN A 21 -34.08 6.36 -43.67
CA ASN A 21 -32.96 5.65 -44.28
C ASN A 21 -31.59 6.07 -43.69
N SER A 22 -31.52 6.24 -42.37
CA SER A 22 -30.26 6.53 -41.68
C SER A 22 -29.51 5.23 -41.36
N ALA A 23 -28.17 5.26 -41.39
CA ALA A 23 -27.33 4.09 -41.12
C ALA A 23 -27.61 3.46 -39.74
N PHE A 24 -28.00 4.27 -38.76
CA PHE A 24 -28.41 3.83 -37.43
C PHE A 24 -29.74 3.04 -37.48
N LYS A 25 -30.80 3.64 -38.06
CA LYS A 25 -32.14 3.02 -38.09
C LYS A 25 -32.19 1.79 -39.02
N GLN A 26 -31.35 1.77 -40.05
CA GLN A 26 -31.23 0.64 -40.99
C GLN A 26 -30.22 -0.42 -40.54
N GLN A 27 -29.59 -0.27 -39.38
CA GLN A 27 -28.58 -1.18 -38.82
C GLN A 27 -27.38 -1.44 -39.77
N ARG A 28 -26.98 -0.40 -40.53
CA ARG A 28 -25.85 -0.42 -41.46
C ARG A 28 -24.65 0.37 -40.95
N LEU A 29 -24.54 0.53 -39.64
CA LEU A 29 -23.36 1.15 -39.04
C LEU A 29 -22.11 0.35 -39.41
N PRO A 30 -20.98 1.02 -39.69
CA PRO A 30 -19.71 0.33 -39.88
C PRO A 30 -19.40 -0.43 -38.59
N ALA A 31 -19.31 -1.75 -38.71
CA ALA A 31 -19.07 -2.64 -37.59
C ALA A 31 -17.90 -3.56 -37.92
N TRP A 32 -16.96 -3.68 -36.99
CA TRP A 32 -15.94 -4.71 -37.06
C TRP A 32 -16.54 -6.03 -36.58
N LYS A 33 -16.52 -7.05 -37.44
CA LYS A 33 -17.06 -8.39 -37.16
C LYS A 33 -15.91 -9.42 -37.20
N PRO A 34 -15.09 -9.52 -36.14
CA PRO A 34 -13.96 -10.44 -36.13
C PRO A 34 -14.48 -11.88 -36.20
N GLN A 35 -14.07 -12.60 -37.25
CA GLN A 35 -14.29 -14.04 -37.33
C GLN A 35 -13.11 -14.75 -36.66
N LEU A 36 -13.39 -15.41 -35.54
CA LEU A 36 -12.40 -16.18 -34.79
C LEU A 36 -12.05 -17.47 -35.55
N THR A 37 -11.08 -17.36 -36.47
CA THR A 37 -10.50 -18.51 -37.17
C THR A 37 -9.54 -19.25 -36.25
N ILE A 38 -9.35 -20.55 -36.51
CA ILE A 38 -8.47 -21.39 -35.69
C ILE A 38 -7.03 -20.87 -35.69
N ALA A 39 -6.53 -20.37 -36.83
CA ALA A 39 -5.22 -19.75 -36.92
C ALA A 39 -5.13 -18.51 -36.01
N SER A 40 -6.12 -17.62 -36.06
CA SER A 40 -6.17 -16.42 -35.19
C SER A 40 -6.20 -16.79 -33.70
N VAL A 41 -7.04 -17.76 -33.33
CA VAL A 41 -7.16 -18.21 -31.93
C VAL A 41 -5.86 -18.84 -31.44
N LEU A 42 -5.25 -19.74 -32.20
CA LEU A 42 -3.97 -20.37 -31.84
C LEU A 42 -2.84 -19.34 -31.71
N SER A 43 -2.75 -18.38 -32.65
CA SER A 43 -1.78 -17.28 -32.55
C SER A 43 -1.95 -16.51 -31.25
N VAL A 44 -3.18 -16.17 -30.84
CA VAL A 44 -3.43 -15.49 -29.57
C VAL A 44 -2.96 -16.34 -28.38
N PHE A 45 -3.33 -17.62 -28.31
CA PHE A 45 -2.92 -18.49 -27.20
C PHE A 45 -1.40 -18.63 -27.07
N PHE A 46 -0.69 -18.85 -28.17
CA PHE A 46 0.77 -18.99 -28.13
C PHE A 46 1.47 -17.67 -27.86
N LEU A 47 1.00 -16.54 -28.41
CA LEU A 47 1.59 -15.22 -28.16
C LEU A 47 1.37 -14.79 -26.70
N THR A 48 0.14 -14.92 -26.18
CA THR A 48 -0.16 -14.63 -24.77
C THR A 48 0.61 -15.57 -23.85
N GLY A 49 0.66 -16.87 -24.18
CA GLY A 49 1.44 -17.85 -23.42
C GLY A 49 2.92 -17.50 -23.34
N ALA A 50 3.55 -17.21 -24.48
CA ALA A 50 4.96 -16.81 -24.54
C ALA A 50 5.21 -15.52 -23.77
N PHE A 51 4.37 -14.50 -23.93
CA PHE A 51 4.47 -13.24 -23.19
C PHE A 51 4.34 -13.44 -21.68
N CYS A 52 3.35 -14.21 -21.22
CA CYS A 52 3.15 -14.45 -19.80
C CYS A 52 4.29 -15.25 -19.19
N LEU A 53 4.86 -16.21 -19.93
CA LEU A 53 6.02 -16.97 -19.46
C LEU A 53 7.27 -16.09 -19.34
N THR A 54 7.58 -15.27 -20.35
CA THR A 54 8.76 -14.39 -20.31
C THR A 54 8.65 -13.36 -19.18
N VAL A 55 7.51 -12.69 -19.06
CA VAL A 55 7.25 -11.74 -17.96
C VAL A 55 7.27 -12.44 -16.61
N GLY A 56 6.67 -13.63 -16.51
CA GLY A 56 6.66 -14.43 -15.28
C GLY A 56 8.06 -14.78 -14.79
N VAL A 57 8.94 -15.26 -15.67
CA VAL A 57 10.35 -15.54 -15.33
C VAL A 57 11.06 -14.27 -14.85
N CYS A 58 10.95 -13.17 -15.60
CA CYS A 58 11.57 -11.89 -15.22
C CYS A 58 11.11 -11.40 -13.83
N LEU A 59 9.81 -11.50 -13.54
CA LEU A 59 9.25 -11.10 -12.24
C LEU A 59 9.74 -11.99 -11.10
N VAL A 60 9.81 -13.31 -11.29
CA VAL A 60 10.35 -14.23 -10.26
C VAL A 60 11.82 -13.94 -9.99
N LEU A 61 12.63 -13.77 -11.03
CA LEU A 61 14.05 -13.43 -10.87
C LEU A 61 14.23 -12.10 -10.14
N SER A 62 13.43 -11.09 -10.49
CA SER A 62 13.45 -9.79 -9.82
C SER A 62 12.97 -9.86 -8.37
N ALA A 63 11.98 -10.68 -8.04
CA ALA A 63 11.51 -10.83 -6.66
C ALA A 63 12.51 -11.59 -5.78
N ASN A 64 13.25 -12.54 -6.36
CA ASN A 64 14.27 -13.33 -5.66
C ASN A 64 15.60 -12.59 -5.48
N SER A 65 15.87 -11.53 -6.24
CA SER A 65 17.07 -10.70 -6.03
C SER A 65 16.93 -9.75 -4.82
N VAL A 66 15.70 -9.54 -4.32
CA VAL A 66 15.46 -8.79 -3.09
C VAL A 66 16.05 -9.54 -1.90
N ARG A 67 16.85 -8.84 -1.10
CA ARG A 67 17.40 -9.36 0.14
C ARG A 67 16.57 -8.83 1.30
N GLU A 68 15.94 -9.75 2.03
CA GLU A 68 15.06 -9.44 3.15
C GLU A 68 15.44 -10.27 4.38
N ILE A 69 15.47 -9.63 5.54
CA ILE A 69 15.51 -10.30 6.82
C ILE A 69 14.35 -9.82 7.69
N GLN A 70 13.72 -10.74 8.41
CA GLN A 70 12.62 -10.47 9.33
C GLN A 70 12.96 -11.04 10.70
N ILE A 71 12.88 -10.21 11.72
CA ILE A 71 13.20 -10.58 13.11
C ILE A 71 11.99 -10.29 13.99
N ASP A 72 11.43 -11.34 14.58
CA ASP A 72 10.44 -11.24 15.65
C ASP A 72 11.14 -10.83 16.96
N TYR A 73 10.74 -9.68 17.51
CA TYR A 73 11.25 -9.18 18.78
C TYR A 73 10.22 -9.26 19.90
N SER A 74 9.03 -9.80 19.64
CA SER A 74 8.01 -10.00 20.70
C SER A 74 8.45 -11.09 21.67
N ASP A 75 8.97 -12.19 21.11
CA ASP A 75 9.48 -13.32 21.90
C ASP A 75 10.86 -13.00 22.51
N LYS A 76 11.74 -12.35 21.74
CA LYS A 76 13.09 -11.98 22.20
C LYS A 76 13.07 -10.92 23.31
N CYS A 77 12.04 -10.08 23.36
CA CYS A 77 11.84 -9.07 24.38
C CYS A 77 10.69 -9.44 25.32
N SER A 78 10.57 -10.72 25.69
CA SER A 78 9.45 -11.24 26.47
C SER A 78 9.26 -10.55 27.83
N ASP A 79 10.33 -10.11 28.50
CA ASP A 79 10.25 -9.38 29.77
C ASP A 79 9.54 -8.03 29.60
N CYS A 80 9.92 -7.26 28.58
CA CYS A 80 9.21 -6.02 28.23
C CYS A 80 7.77 -6.29 27.77
N SER A 81 7.56 -7.38 27.03
CA SER A 81 6.25 -7.81 26.57
C SER A 81 5.29 -8.06 27.75
N LYS A 82 5.75 -8.79 28.77
CA LYS A 82 5.02 -9.04 30.02
C LYS A 82 4.78 -7.77 30.82
N LEU A 83 5.79 -6.90 30.92
CA LEU A 83 5.65 -5.61 31.61
C LEU A 83 4.48 -4.77 31.04
N ARG A 84 4.29 -4.83 29.72
CA ARG A 84 3.23 -4.10 29.00
C ARG A 84 1.86 -4.76 29.04
N GLU A 85 1.72 -5.95 29.64
CA GLU A 85 0.39 -6.53 29.90
C GLU A 85 -0.39 -5.73 30.95
N ASP A 86 0.32 -5.19 31.94
CA ASP A 86 -0.28 -4.30 32.92
C ASP A 86 -0.25 -2.85 32.42
N SER A 87 -1.44 -2.27 32.25
CA SER A 87 -1.61 -0.89 31.83
C SER A 87 -1.08 0.12 32.86
N SER A 88 -0.92 -0.27 34.13
CA SER A 88 -0.34 0.60 35.17
C SER A 88 1.12 0.97 34.86
N ASN A 89 1.84 0.09 34.16
CA ASN A 89 3.25 0.26 33.82
C ASN A 89 3.48 1.10 32.56
N TRP A 90 2.48 1.83 32.06
CA TRP A 90 2.61 2.63 30.83
C TRP A 90 3.76 3.65 30.89
N ASN A 91 4.04 4.21 32.07
CA ASN A 91 5.12 5.17 32.31
C ASN A 91 6.51 4.57 32.48
N LYS A 92 6.62 3.24 32.70
CA LYS A 92 7.93 2.61 32.89
C LYS A 92 8.60 2.43 31.54
N GLU A 93 9.84 2.88 31.42
CA GLU A 93 10.65 2.63 30.24
C GLU A 93 11.13 1.17 30.24
N CYS A 94 11.10 0.54 29.06
CA CYS A 94 11.61 -0.82 28.90
C CYS A 94 12.42 -0.91 27.61
N HIS A 95 13.69 -1.25 27.75
CA HIS A 95 14.62 -1.39 26.65
C HIS A 95 15.02 -2.84 26.46
N CYS A 96 15.08 -3.28 25.22
CA CYS A 96 15.48 -4.61 24.84
C CYS A 96 16.49 -4.56 23.69
N SER A 97 17.49 -5.43 23.72
CA SER A 97 18.50 -5.55 22.67
C SER A 97 18.36 -6.89 21.96
N VAL A 98 18.24 -6.85 20.63
CA VAL A 98 18.09 -8.03 19.79
C VAL A 98 19.28 -8.13 18.84
N ASN A 99 20.12 -9.12 19.08
CA ASN A 99 21.27 -9.40 18.23
C ASN A 99 20.87 -10.27 17.02
N PHE A 100 21.48 -9.99 15.88
CA PHE A 100 21.35 -10.79 14.66
C PHE A 100 22.61 -10.64 13.79
N THR A 101 22.81 -11.58 12.86
CA THR A 101 23.97 -11.59 11.95
C THR A 101 23.49 -11.59 10.51
N LEU A 102 24.02 -10.68 9.71
CA LEU A 102 23.87 -10.67 8.26
C LEU A 102 24.97 -11.55 7.65
N LYS A 103 24.56 -12.62 6.95
CA LYS A 103 25.49 -13.55 6.29
C LYS A 103 26.12 -12.98 5.02
N GLU A 104 25.36 -12.14 4.31
CA GLU A 104 25.73 -11.53 3.04
C GLU A 104 25.43 -10.03 3.13
N ASP A 105 26.14 -9.25 2.33
CA ASP A 105 25.92 -7.81 2.20
C ASP A 105 24.54 -7.54 1.59
N ILE A 106 23.82 -6.57 2.17
CA ILE A 106 22.57 -6.06 1.60
C ILE A 106 22.92 -4.80 0.82
N LEU A 107 23.05 -4.94 -0.50
CA LEU A 107 23.49 -3.86 -1.39
C LEU A 107 22.34 -2.92 -1.79
N GLY A 108 22.68 -1.65 -2.00
CA GLY A 108 21.76 -0.62 -2.48
C GLY A 108 20.97 0.07 -1.37
N ASP A 109 19.75 0.51 -1.70
CA ASP A 109 18.89 1.24 -0.77
C ASP A 109 18.17 0.25 0.16
N VAL A 110 18.45 0.38 1.45
CA VAL A 110 17.87 -0.49 2.48
C VAL A 110 16.77 0.22 3.25
N PHE A 111 15.61 -0.43 3.31
CA PHE A 111 14.42 0.06 3.97
C PHE A 111 14.16 -0.75 5.23
N MET A 112 13.84 -0.05 6.31
CA MET A 112 13.52 -0.63 7.60
C MET A 112 12.04 -0.47 7.86
N TYR A 113 11.34 -1.59 8.08
CA TYR A 113 9.92 -1.64 8.36
C TYR A 113 9.68 -2.20 9.75
N TYR A 114 8.63 -1.72 10.42
CA TYR A 114 8.02 -2.45 11.52
C TYR A 114 6.83 -3.25 10.97
N GLY A 115 6.72 -4.49 11.41
CA GLY A 115 5.61 -5.39 11.07
C GLY A 115 4.75 -5.66 12.30
N LEU A 116 3.44 -5.62 12.13
CA LEU A 116 2.48 -6.05 13.14
C LEU A 116 1.68 -7.24 12.60
N GLN A 117 1.52 -8.25 13.44
CA GLN A 117 0.71 -9.42 13.17
C GLN A 117 -0.51 -9.43 14.10
N ASN A 118 -1.63 -9.90 13.58
CA ASN A 118 -2.90 -9.99 14.30
C ASN A 118 -3.46 -8.63 14.78
N PHE A 119 -3.18 -7.55 14.04
CA PHE A 119 -3.68 -6.21 14.33
C PHE A 119 -4.64 -5.75 13.22
N TYR A 120 -5.94 -5.77 13.49
CA TYR A 120 -6.99 -5.57 12.48
C TYR A 120 -7.33 -4.09 12.25
N GLN A 121 -6.47 -3.37 11.53
CA GLN A 121 -6.78 -1.98 11.14
C GLN A 121 -7.97 -1.90 10.17
N ASN A 122 -8.21 -2.96 9.38
CA ASN A 122 -9.28 -3.01 8.38
C ASN A 122 -10.71 -3.14 8.96
N HIS A 123 -10.87 -3.20 10.29
CA HIS A 123 -12.18 -3.26 10.91
C HIS A 123 -12.98 -1.97 10.64
N ARG A 124 -14.22 -2.07 10.13
CA ARG A 124 -15.04 -0.92 9.68
C ARG A 124 -15.08 0.24 10.67
N ARG A 125 -15.36 -0.03 11.95
CA ARG A 125 -15.41 1.02 12.99
C ARG A 125 -14.05 1.66 13.25
N TYR A 126 -12.96 0.91 13.09
CA TYR A 126 -11.61 1.44 13.25
C TYR A 126 -11.28 2.37 12.07
N VAL A 127 -11.48 1.92 10.83
CA VAL A 127 -11.24 2.69 9.60
C VAL A 127 -12.04 4.00 9.57
N MET A 128 -13.29 3.97 10.03
CA MET A 128 -14.15 5.16 10.08
C MET A 128 -13.78 6.13 11.21
N SER A 129 -13.05 5.67 12.24
CA SER A 129 -12.78 6.47 13.44
C SER A 129 -11.60 7.43 13.22
N ARG A 130 -11.84 8.47 12.42
CA ARG A 130 -10.94 9.62 12.17
C ARG A 130 -11.72 10.82 11.64
N SER A 131 -11.11 12.00 11.65
CA SER A 131 -11.66 13.22 11.04
C SER A 131 -10.70 13.77 10.00
N ASP A 132 -10.98 13.53 8.71
CA ASP A 132 -10.12 13.99 7.61
C ASP A 132 -10.04 15.53 7.55
N ALA A 133 -11.12 16.22 7.89
CA ALA A 133 -11.12 17.69 7.96
C ALA A 133 -10.26 18.23 9.12
N GLN A 134 -10.18 17.52 10.25
CA GLN A 134 -9.25 17.87 11.34
C GLN A 134 -7.79 17.68 10.89
N LEU A 135 -7.49 16.55 10.23
CA LEU A 135 -6.14 16.20 9.75
C LEU A 135 -5.65 17.13 8.62
N LEU A 136 -6.58 17.82 7.95
CA LEU A 136 -6.32 18.91 7.02
C LEU A 136 -6.09 20.27 7.71
N GLY A 137 -6.05 20.32 9.04
CA GLY A 137 -5.82 21.54 9.81
C GLY A 137 -7.03 22.47 9.89
N ARG A 138 -8.23 22.01 9.53
CA ARG A 138 -9.46 22.83 9.56
C ARG A 138 -10.10 22.78 10.95
N ASN A 139 -10.69 23.91 11.35
CA ASN A 139 -11.55 23.95 12.53
C ASN A 139 -12.83 23.14 12.27
N VAL A 140 -13.04 22.10 13.07
CA VAL A 140 -14.17 21.18 12.93
C VAL A 140 -14.87 20.97 14.27
N ASN A 141 -16.19 20.84 14.22
CA ASN A 141 -16.95 20.35 15.37
C ASN A 141 -16.74 18.83 15.49
N ILE A 142 -15.82 18.44 16.38
CA ILE A 142 -15.40 17.04 16.57
C ILE A 142 -16.56 16.15 17.05
N GLN A 143 -17.59 16.69 17.69
CA GLN A 143 -18.76 15.90 18.13
C GLN A 143 -19.57 15.34 16.95
N ARG A 144 -19.55 16.00 15.78
CA ARG A 144 -20.23 15.53 14.56
C ARG A 144 -19.35 14.62 13.69
N SER A 145 -18.12 14.36 14.12
CA SER A 145 -17.20 13.51 13.37
C SER A 145 -17.37 12.03 13.73
N TYR A 146 -16.87 11.15 12.86
CA TYR A 146 -16.89 9.70 13.09
C TYR A 146 -15.84 9.23 14.12
N CYS A 147 -15.20 10.13 14.86
CA CYS A 147 -14.12 9.84 15.80
C CYS A 147 -14.55 9.13 17.10
N ALA A 148 -15.84 8.87 17.33
CA ALA A 148 -16.29 8.20 18.54
C ALA A 148 -15.61 6.81 18.72
N PRO A 149 -15.22 6.42 19.95
CA PRO A 149 -15.38 7.15 21.22
C PRO A 149 -14.26 8.18 21.51
N PHE A 150 -13.22 8.26 20.67
CA PHE A 150 -12.05 9.12 20.86
C PHE A 150 -12.21 10.50 20.24
N SER A 151 -13.36 11.15 20.49
CA SER A 151 -13.68 12.49 19.99
C SER A 151 -13.35 13.56 21.03
N THR A 152 -13.80 13.36 22.27
CA THR A 152 -13.71 14.32 23.38
C THR A 152 -13.45 13.59 24.69
N TYR A 153 -12.70 14.21 25.60
CA TYR A 153 -12.60 13.76 26.98
C TYR A 153 -13.91 13.98 27.77
N ARG A 154 -14.03 13.37 28.95
CA ARG A 154 -15.22 13.52 29.82
C ARG A 154 -15.47 14.98 30.26
N ASN A 155 -14.42 15.80 30.29
CA ASN A 155 -14.49 17.24 30.61
C ASN A 155 -14.91 18.10 29.40
N GLY A 156 -15.20 17.51 28.24
CA GLY A 156 -15.57 18.22 27.01
C GLY A 156 -14.39 18.67 26.14
N THR A 157 -13.14 18.47 26.56
CA THR A 157 -11.97 18.87 25.76
C THR A 157 -11.84 17.99 24.50
N PRO A 158 -11.75 18.58 23.30
CA PRO A 158 -11.56 17.83 22.06
C PRO A 158 -10.18 17.16 21.96
N MET A 159 -10.14 15.96 21.40
CA MET A 159 -8.90 15.24 21.12
C MET A 159 -8.29 15.68 19.78
N ALA A 160 -6.98 15.92 19.75
CA ALA A 160 -6.21 16.27 18.55
C ALA A 160 -4.93 15.43 18.48
N PRO A 161 -4.82 14.49 17.51
CA PRO A 161 -5.86 14.04 16.57
C PRO A 161 -6.99 13.24 17.24
N CYS A 162 -8.21 13.27 16.68
CA CYS A 162 -9.31 12.42 17.16
C CYS A 162 -9.36 11.07 16.44
N GLY A 163 -9.97 10.08 17.10
CA GLY A 163 -10.29 8.78 16.52
C GLY A 163 -9.38 7.62 16.94
N ALA A 164 -9.88 6.40 16.74
CA ALA A 164 -9.22 5.17 17.17
C ALA A 164 -7.91 4.93 16.44
N ILE A 165 -7.84 5.26 15.15
CA ILE A 165 -6.63 5.07 14.33
C ILE A 165 -5.46 5.82 14.95
N ALA A 166 -5.65 7.12 15.20
CA ALA A 166 -4.60 7.95 15.76
C ALA A 166 -4.26 7.54 17.19
N ASN A 167 -5.27 7.24 18.02
CA ASN A 167 -5.05 6.86 19.42
C ASN A 167 -4.15 5.62 19.57
N SER A 168 -4.28 4.62 18.69
CA SER A 168 -3.44 3.41 18.72
C SER A 168 -2.18 3.50 17.86
N MET A 169 -1.59 4.69 17.71
CA MET A 169 -0.34 4.87 16.96
C MET A 169 0.79 3.98 17.48
N PHE A 170 1.53 3.36 16.56
CA PHE A 170 2.74 2.60 16.89
C PHE A 170 3.81 3.54 17.48
N ASN A 171 4.35 3.17 18.64
CA ASN A 171 5.20 4.05 19.44
C ASN A 171 6.47 3.38 20.00
N ASP A 172 6.87 2.22 19.45
CA ASP A 172 8.20 1.68 19.76
C ASP A 172 9.27 2.48 19.02
N THR A 173 10.41 2.67 19.67
CA THR A 173 11.59 3.28 19.05
C THR A 173 12.61 2.19 18.76
N ILE A 174 13.02 2.07 17.50
CA ILE A 174 13.93 1.00 17.06
C ILE A 174 15.19 1.63 16.47
N ASP A 175 16.31 1.43 17.14
CA ASP A 175 17.62 1.86 16.65
C ASP A 175 18.44 0.66 16.19
N LEU A 176 19.25 0.85 15.15
CA LEU A 176 20.10 -0.19 14.57
C LEU A 176 21.58 0.14 14.78
N PHE A 177 22.33 -0.83 15.29
CA PHE A 177 23.76 -0.74 15.53
C PHE A 177 24.51 -1.85 14.80
N TYR A 178 25.68 -1.50 14.27
CA TYR A 178 26.62 -2.41 13.61
C TYR A 178 27.81 -2.68 14.54
N ASN A 179 28.05 -3.95 14.85
CA ASN A 179 29.10 -4.39 15.77
C ASN A 179 30.31 -4.89 14.97
N ARG A 180 31.39 -4.09 14.94
CA ARG A 180 32.62 -4.39 14.20
C ARG A 180 33.82 -4.38 15.13
N ASN A 181 34.50 -5.53 15.29
CA ASN A 181 35.76 -5.68 16.05
C ASN A 181 35.77 -4.88 17.38
N SER A 182 34.77 -5.13 18.23
CA SER A 182 34.56 -4.47 19.53
C SER A 182 34.08 -3.01 19.51
N SER A 183 33.91 -2.40 18.33
CA SER A 183 33.24 -1.10 18.18
C SER A 183 31.76 -1.27 17.83
N VAL A 184 30.90 -0.47 18.46
CA VAL A 184 29.45 -0.42 18.19
C VAL A 184 29.17 0.89 17.47
N ILE A 185 28.77 0.80 16.19
CA ILE A 185 28.54 1.96 15.34
C ILE A 185 27.06 2.08 15.04
N GLN A 186 26.45 3.22 15.36
CA GLN A 186 25.05 3.47 15.04
C GLN A 186 24.85 3.60 13.53
N VAL A 187 23.90 2.85 12.98
CA VAL A 187 23.52 2.96 11.58
C VAL A 187 22.72 4.25 11.39
N PRO A 188 23.11 5.14 10.47
CA PRO A 188 22.40 6.40 10.26
C PRO A 188 21.06 6.12 9.56
N LEU A 189 19.95 6.38 10.25
CA LEU A 189 18.59 6.18 9.76
C LEU A 189 17.93 7.52 9.44
N LEU A 190 17.30 7.63 8.27
CA LEU A 190 16.54 8.80 7.84
C LEU A 190 15.12 8.75 8.41
N LYS A 191 14.76 9.79 9.18
CA LYS A 191 13.39 10.00 9.70
C LYS A 191 12.45 10.61 8.65
N THR A 192 12.99 11.30 7.66
CA THR A 192 12.21 12.05 6.64
C THR A 192 12.25 11.40 5.25
N GLY A 193 11.24 11.71 4.44
CA GLY A 193 11.04 11.15 3.09
C GLY A 193 10.57 9.69 3.05
N ASN A 194 9.90 9.24 4.11
CA ASN A 194 9.30 7.92 4.30
C ASN A 194 7.79 7.92 3.96
N SER A 195 7.13 9.08 3.95
CA SER A 195 5.73 9.22 3.53
C SER A 195 5.59 9.56 2.03
N TRP A 196 4.39 9.32 1.47
CA TRP A 196 4.10 9.72 0.09
C TRP A 196 3.96 11.23 -0.02
N TRP A 197 4.42 11.78 -1.15
CA TRP A 197 4.40 13.22 -1.38
C TRP A 197 3.00 13.83 -1.26
N THR A 198 1.98 13.17 -1.80
CA THR A 198 0.58 13.65 -1.73
C THR A 198 0.04 13.64 -0.31
N ASP A 199 0.40 12.64 0.48
CA ASP A 199 -0.01 12.58 1.88
C ASP A 199 0.59 13.76 2.65
N LYS A 200 1.91 13.98 2.52
CA LYS A 200 2.63 15.03 3.25
C LYS A 200 2.25 16.45 2.83
N ASN A 201 2.01 16.69 1.54
CA ASN A 201 1.85 18.06 1.01
C ASN A 201 0.38 18.46 0.72
N VAL A 202 -0.51 17.48 0.57
CA VAL A 202 -1.92 17.73 0.19
C VAL A 202 -2.88 17.26 1.27
N LYS A 203 -2.76 16.01 1.72
CA LYS A 203 -3.77 15.35 2.56
C LYS A 203 -3.67 15.70 4.05
N PHE A 204 -2.48 15.88 4.57
CA PHE A 204 -2.24 16.24 5.96
C PHE A 204 -1.67 17.65 6.04
N ARG A 205 -2.22 18.49 6.92
CA ARG A 205 -1.77 19.87 7.12
C ARG A 205 -1.96 20.28 8.58
N ASN A 206 -1.00 21.03 9.10
CA ASN A 206 -1.16 21.67 10.39
C ASN A 206 -2.12 22.86 10.28
N PRO A 207 -2.88 23.18 11.34
CA PRO A 207 -3.65 24.42 11.38
C PRO A 207 -2.72 25.64 11.23
N GLU A 208 -3.22 26.70 10.59
CA GLU A 208 -2.47 27.95 10.44
C GLU A 208 -2.42 28.69 11.78
N ALA A 209 -1.22 28.88 12.32
CA ALA A 209 -0.97 29.66 13.51
C ALA A 209 0.49 30.14 13.56
N TYR A 210 0.80 31.06 14.47
CA TYR A 210 2.16 31.55 14.70
C TYR A 210 3.10 30.43 15.19
N ASN A 211 2.63 29.58 16.11
CA ASN A 211 3.38 28.44 16.65
C ASN A 211 2.49 27.19 16.66
N LEU A 212 3.08 25.99 16.59
CA LEU A 212 2.30 24.75 16.68
C LEU A 212 1.59 24.60 18.04
N SER A 213 2.25 24.99 19.14
CA SER A 213 1.61 24.92 20.46
C SER A 213 0.38 25.82 20.58
N SER A 214 0.34 26.97 19.87
CA SER A 214 -0.85 27.82 19.84
C SER A 214 -1.90 27.30 18.85
N ALA A 215 -1.47 26.67 17.75
CA ALA A 215 -2.37 26.01 16.80
C ALA A 215 -3.25 24.93 17.45
N PHE A 216 -2.69 24.22 18.44
CA PHE A 216 -3.37 23.14 19.17
C PHE A 216 -3.91 23.56 20.53
N ALA A 217 -3.94 24.86 20.85
CA ALA A 217 -4.50 25.35 22.11
C ALA A 217 -5.98 24.95 22.25
N GLY A 218 -6.38 24.53 23.46
CA GLY A 218 -7.74 24.06 23.74
C GLY A 218 -8.04 22.64 23.27
N THR A 219 -7.05 21.93 22.70
CA THR A 219 -7.14 20.50 22.39
C THR A 219 -6.27 19.67 23.32
N ALA A 220 -6.56 18.38 23.42
CA ALA A 220 -5.78 17.43 24.22
C ALA A 220 -5.27 16.27 23.36
N ARG A 221 -4.11 15.72 23.75
CA ARG A 221 -3.56 14.51 23.12
C ARG A 221 -4.49 13.31 23.28
N PRO A 222 -4.44 12.30 22.39
CA PRO A 222 -5.12 11.03 22.59
C PRO A 222 -4.68 10.35 23.91
N PRO A 223 -5.56 9.55 24.54
CA PRO A 223 -5.28 8.89 25.82
C PRO A 223 -3.99 8.07 25.86
N TYR A 224 -3.66 7.36 24.78
CA TYR A 224 -2.49 6.46 24.73
C TYR A 224 -1.22 7.10 24.18
N TRP A 225 -1.24 8.41 23.91
CA TRP A 225 -0.05 9.12 23.47
C TRP A 225 0.75 9.62 24.67
N GLN A 226 2.06 9.47 24.67
CA GLN A 226 2.90 10.06 25.73
C GLN A 226 3.11 11.57 25.52
N LYS A 227 3.32 11.97 24.26
CA LYS A 227 3.56 13.35 23.84
C LYS A 227 2.38 13.87 23.00
N PRO A 228 2.10 15.18 23.01
CA PRO A 228 1.11 15.76 22.12
C PRO A 228 1.62 15.80 20.67
N VAL A 229 0.70 15.98 19.72
CA VAL A 229 0.99 15.89 18.27
C VAL A 229 2.01 16.90 17.76
N TYR A 230 2.12 18.05 18.40
CA TYR A 230 3.07 19.10 18.04
C TYR A 230 4.49 18.90 18.61
N LEU A 231 4.73 17.82 19.38
CA LEU A 231 6.03 17.46 19.97
C LEU A 231 6.40 16.00 19.63
N LEU A 232 6.08 15.53 18.43
CA LEU A 232 6.38 14.16 17.99
C LEU A 232 7.85 14.01 17.58
N ASP A 233 8.45 15.05 17.04
CA ASP A 233 9.85 15.12 16.62
C ASP A 233 10.53 16.31 17.30
N GLU A 234 11.46 16.06 18.21
CA GLU A 234 12.19 17.10 18.93
C GLU A 234 13.37 17.66 18.12
N GLU A 235 13.79 16.96 17.05
CA GLU A 235 14.94 17.34 16.23
C GLU A 235 14.56 18.24 15.05
N ASP A 236 13.34 18.08 14.49
CA ASP A 236 12.87 18.83 13.33
C ASP A 236 11.43 19.33 13.51
N GLU A 237 11.28 20.64 13.70
CA GLU A 237 9.97 21.30 13.81
C GLU A 237 9.09 21.13 12.56
N ARG A 238 9.70 20.95 11.38
CA ARG A 238 8.95 20.76 10.11
C ARG A 238 8.31 19.37 10.03
N ASN A 239 8.74 18.44 10.89
CA ASN A 239 8.21 17.09 11.00
C ASN A 239 7.28 16.93 12.21
N ASN A 240 6.71 18.03 12.73
CA ASN A 240 5.75 18.01 13.84
C ASN A 240 4.30 18.27 13.41
N GLY A 241 3.36 17.88 14.26
CA GLY A 241 1.92 18.03 14.02
C GLY A 241 1.37 16.89 13.15
N TYR A 242 0.30 17.18 12.40
CA TYR A 242 -0.32 16.21 11.49
C TYR A 242 0.55 15.86 10.29
N VAL A 243 1.58 16.65 10.00
CA VAL A 243 2.54 16.40 8.91
C VAL A 243 3.71 15.50 9.31
N ASN A 244 3.76 15.05 10.57
CA ASN A 244 4.77 14.10 11.04
C ASN A 244 4.72 12.81 10.21
N GLU A 245 5.86 12.38 9.69
CA GLU A 245 5.88 11.26 8.74
C GLU A 245 5.53 9.91 9.36
N ASP A 246 5.91 9.65 10.61
CA ASP A 246 5.55 8.42 11.32
C ASP A 246 4.03 8.36 11.55
N PHE A 247 3.45 9.51 11.92
CA PHE A 247 2.01 9.65 12.06
C PHE A 247 1.29 9.43 10.71
N ILE A 248 1.75 10.06 9.63
CA ILE A 248 1.18 9.89 8.29
C ILE A 248 1.22 8.42 7.86
N VAL A 249 2.37 7.76 8.03
CA VAL A 249 2.54 6.34 7.69
C VAL A 249 1.55 5.48 8.47
N TRP A 250 1.39 5.74 9.76
CA TRP A 250 0.42 5.02 10.59
C TRP A 250 -1.04 5.26 10.19
N MET A 251 -1.38 6.50 9.83
CA MET A 251 -2.74 6.87 9.42
C MET A 251 -3.17 6.24 8.09
N ARG A 252 -2.23 5.69 7.30
CA ARG A 252 -2.55 4.79 6.20
C ARG A 252 -2.89 3.40 6.74
N VAL A 253 -4.19 3.15 6.88
CA VAL A 253 -4.74 1.86 7.30
C VAL A 253 -4.35 0.75 6.34
N SER A 254 -3.84 -0.35 6.90
CA SER A 254 -3.53 -1.59 6.19
C SER A 254 -4.77 -2.44 5.89
N ALA A 255 -4.77 -3.10 4.74
CA ALA A 255 -5.89 -3.94 4.29
C ALA A 255 -5.97 -5.30 5.02
N PHE A 256 -4.85 -5.78 5.57
CA PHE A 256 -4.70 -7.09 6.20
C PHE A 256 -4.31 -6.95 7.68
N ALA A 257 -4.58 -8.00 8.48
CA ALA A 257 -4.23 -8.04 9.90
C ALA A 257 -2.73 -8.21 10.17
N THR A 258 -2.01 -8.73 9.18
CA THR A 258 -0.55 -8.79 9.16
C THR A 258 -0.06 -7.82 8.12
N PHE A 259 0.67 -6.80 8.54
CA PHE A 259 1.16 -5.76 7.66
C PHE A 259 2.53 -5.27 8.11
N ARG A 260 3.19 -4.52 7.23
CA ARG A 260 4.44 -3.82 7.50
C ARG A 260 4.32 -2.38 7.04
N ASN A 261 4.86 -1.48 7.84
CA ASN A 261 4.88 -0.05 7.55
C ASN A 261 6.34 0.42 7.53
N LEU A 262 6.64 1.37 6.63
CA LEU A 262 7.99 1.92 6.53
C LEU A 262 8.29 2.70 7.81
N TYR A 263 9.38 2.34 8.47
CA TYR A 263 9.87 3.05 9.63
C TYR A 263 10.95 4.04 9.20
N ARG A 264 12.06 3.54 8.66
CA ARG A 264 13.22 4.37 8.30
C ARG A 264 13.87 3.89 7.02
N ARG A 265 14.69 4.75 6.42
CA ARG A 265 15.60 4.39 5.32
C ARG A 265 17.04 4.52 5.79
N VAL A 266 17.89 3.58 5.42
CA VAL A 266 19.31 3.66 5.76
C VAL A 266 19.96 4.77 4.94
N ARG A 267 20.67 5.69 5.59
CA ARG A 267 21.42 6.75 4.91
C ARG A 267 22.74 6.18 4.40
N ARG A 268 22.97 6.28 3.09
CA ARG A 268 24.18 5.77 2.43
C ARG A 268 25.38 6.70 2.65
N ILE A 269 26.04 6.56 3.80
CA ILE A 269 27.24 7.33 4.17
C ILE A 269 28.27 6.43 4.86
N ARG A 270 29.56 6.81 4.74
CA ARG A 270 30.69 6.12 5.39
C ARG A 270 30.70 4.62 5.04
N GLN A 271 30.76 3.75 6.04
CA GLN A 271 30.75 2.29 5.89
C GLN A 271 29.41 1.70 5.38
N PHE A 272 28.38 2.52 5.24
CA PHE A 272 27.06 2.13 4.71
C PHE A 272 26.81 2.72 3.32
N ALA A 273 27.85 3.21 2.63
CA ALA A 273 27.73 3.83 1.31
C ALA A 273 27.11 2.88 0.26
N ASP A 274 27.42 1.59 0.33
CA ASP A 274 26.93 0.57 -0.61
C ASP A 274 25.73 -0.24 -0.07
N GLY A 275 25.27 0.06 1.14
CA GLY A 275 24.19 -0.66 1.81
C GLY A 275 24.60 -1.14 3.21
N LEU A 276 24.08 -2.27 3.67
CA LEU A 276 24.47 -2.87 4.95
C LEU A 276 25.50 -3.99 4.72
N PRO A 277 26.75 -3.84 5.21
CA PRO A 277 27.74 -4.92 5.10
C PRO A 277 27.34 -6.12 5.96
N ALA A 278 27.81 -7.31 5.57
CA ALA A 278 27.71 -8.54 6.34
C ALA A 278 28.42 -8.37 7.70
N GLY A 279 27.87 -9.02 8.72
CA GLY A 279 28.39 -8.94 10.07
C GLY A 279 27.31 -8.91 11.14
N ASN A 280 27.71 -8.56 12.36
CA ASN A 280 26.84 -8.59 13.52
C ASN A 280 26.16 -7.25 13.73
N TYR A 281 24.86 -7.29 13.96
CA TYR A 281 24.03 -6.13 14.23
C TYR A 281 23.21 -6.33 15.49
N THR A 282 22.82 -5.22 16.09
CA THR A 282 21.96 -5.19 17.26
C THR A 282 20.86 -4.17 17.04
N PHE A 283 19.61 -4.58 17.21
CA PHE A 283 18.51 -3.65 17.39
C PHE A 283 18.42 -3.27 18.86
N ARG A 284 18.38 -1.97 19.16
CA ARG A 284 18.02 -1.46 20.49
C ARG A 284 16.60 -0.92 20.39
N ILE A 285 15.69 -1.54 21.14
CA ILE A 285 14.26 -1.30 21.04
C ILE A 285 13.77 -0.70 22.35
N SER A 286 13.17 0.48 22.29
CA SER A 286 12.30 1.01 23.35
C SER A 286 10.91 0.43 23.15
N TYR A 287 10.52 -0.49 24.03
CA TYR A 287 9.31 -1.30 23.91
C TYR A 287 8.15 -0.61 24.64
N ASN A 288 7.23 -0.02 23.88
CA ASN A 288 6.08 0.74 24.34
C ASN A 288 4.74 0.14 23.88
N PHE A 289 4.68 -0.43 22.68
CA PHE A 289 3.45 -0.90 22.05
C PHE A 289 3.08 -2.33 22.50
N PRO A 290 1.98 -2.53 23.25
CA PRO A 290 1.58 -3.85 23.75
C PRO A 290 0.89 -4.68 22.65
N VAL A 291 1.27 -5.96 22.52
CA VAL A 291 0.65 -6.89 21.55
C VAL A 291 0.15 -8.20 22.13
N THR A 292 0.59 -8.58 23.33
CA THR A 292 0.31 -9.89 23.95
C THR A 292 -1.17 -10.13 24.21
N LYS A 293 -1.91 -9.10 24.66
CA LYS A 293 -3.34 -9.19 24.99
C LYS A 293 -4.21 -9.71 23.85
N PHE A 294 -3.86 -9.37 22.61
CA PHE A 294 -4.56 -9.83 21.41
C PHE A 294 -3.77 -10.89 20.65
N LYS A 295 -2.79 -11.54 21.29
CA LYS A 295 -1.92 -12.57 20.68
C LYS A 295 -1.23 -12.05 19.40
N GLY A 296 -0.89 -10.77 19.37
CA GLY A 296 -0.17 -10.15 18.27
C GLY A 296 1.33 -10.37 18.36
N ARG A 297 2.01 -10.15 17.23
CA ARG A 297 3.47 -10.18 17.14
C ARG A 297 3.99 -8.93 16.45
N LYS A 298 5.22 -8.57 16.78
CA LYS A 298 5.96 -7.43 16.26
C LYS A 298 7.26 -7.90 15.63
N HIS A 299 7.51 -7.39 14.44
CA HIS A 299 8.69 -7.72 13.67
C HIS A 299 9.43 -6.46 13.26
N VAL A 300 10.75 -6.56 13.14
CA VAL A 300 11.55 -5.59 12.39
C VAL A 300 11.99 -6.27 11.11
N ILE A 301 11.82 -5.59 9.98
CA ILE A 301 12.14 -6.11 8.67
C ILE A 301 13.13 -5.16 8.01
N LEU A 302 14.28 -5.66 7.57
CA LEU A 302 15.20 -4.93 6.70
C LEU A 302 15.09 -5.55 5.32
N SER A 303 14.81 -4.73 4.31
CA SER A 303 14.58 -5.22 2.94
C SER A 303 15.08 -4.22 1.92
N THR A 304 15.62 -4.73 0.81
CA THR A 304 15.81 -3.93 -0.41
C THR A 304 14.53 -3.89 -1.21
N VAL A 305 14.46 -3.00 -2.18
CA VAL A 305 13.35 -2.95 -3.14
C VAL A 305 13.89 -3.04 -4.55
N VAL A 306 13.12 -3.71 -5.40
CA VAL A 306 13.29 -3.69 -6.85
C VAL A 306 12.17 -2.86 -7.46
N TRP A 307 12.22 -2.65 -8.77
CA TRP A 307 11.19 -1.89 -9.51
C TRP A 307 9.77 -2.45 -9.31
N SER A 308 9.63 -3.76 -9.09
CA SER A 308 8.37 -4.44 -8.84
C SER A 308 7.94 -4.44 -7.36
N GLY A 309 8.73 -3.83 -6.47
CA GLY A 309 8.46 -3.72 -5.03
C GLY A 309 9.39 -4.57 -4.16
N GLY A 310 8.84 -5.13 -3.08
CA GLY A 310 9.58 -6.00 -2.15
C GLY A 310 9.61 -7.47 -2.59
N SER A 311 10.10 -8.35 -1.72
CA SER A 311 10.17 -9.79 -1.99
C SER A 311 8.78 -10.41 -2.01
N ASN A 312 8.20 -10.56 -3.20
CA ASN A 312 6.94 -11.27 -3.40
C ASN A 312 6.91 -11.97 -4.77
N PRO A 313 7.12 -13.29 -4.84
CA PRO A 313 7.13 -14.02 -6.10
C PRO A 313 5.72 -14.32 -6.64
N PHE A 314 4.65 -14.03 -5.90
CA PHE A 314 3.27 -14.41 -6.26
C PHE A 314 2.87 -13.95 -7.66
N LEU A 315 3.14 -12.69 -8.00
CA LEU A 315 2.79 -12.16 -9.32
C LEU A 315 3.53 -12.92 -10.43
N GLY A 316 4.83 -13.16 -10.27
CA GLY A 316 5.62 -13.94 -11.22
C GLY A 316 5.09 -15.36 -11.39
N ILE A 317 4.78 -16.04 -10.28
CA ILE A 317 4.19 -17.40 -10.29
C ILE A 317 2.83 -17.40 -11.00
N ALA A 318 1.96 -16.42 -10.73
CA ALA A 318 0.65 -16.31 -11.38
C ALA A 318 0.77 -16.15 -12.90
N TYR A 319 1.74 -15.36 -13.37
CA TYR A 319 2.07 -15.21 -14.79
C TYR A 319 2.60 -16.52 -15.40
N LEU A 320 3.48 -17.24 -14.70
CA LEU A 320 4.00 -18.54 -15.15
C LEU A 320 2.89 -19.59 -15.27
N VAL A 321 2.02 -19.71 -14.26
CA VAL A 321 0.90 -20.66 -14.27
C VAL A 321 -0.08 -20.32 -15.40
N SER A 322 -0.44 -19.04 -15.55
CA SER A 322 -1.36 -18.60 -16.60
C SER A 322 -0.77 -18.79 -17.99
N GLY A 323 0.52 -18.49 -18.17
CA GLY A 323 1.24 -18.70 -19.42
C GLY A 323 1.34 -20.19 -19.79
N THR A 324 1.65 -21.05 -18.83
CA THR A 324 1.69 -22.51 -19.02
C THR A 324 0.31 -23.08 -19.36
N ALA A 325 -0.75 -22.61 -18.68
CA ALA A 325 -2.11 -23.03 -18.99
C ALA A 325 -2.53 -22.59 -20.41
N ALA A 326 -2.18 -21.37 -20.82
CA ALA A 326 -2.49 -20.85 -22.15
C ALA A 326 -1.75 -21.61 -23.27
N THR A 327 -0.46 -21.91 -23.10
CA THR A 327 0.30 -22.71 -24.07
C THR A 327 -0.23 -24.13 -24.16
N LEU A 328 -0.54 -24.77 -23.03
CA LEU A 328 -1.12 -26.11 -23.01
C LEU A 328 -2.49 -26.16 -23.69
N ALA A 329 -3.36 -25.18 -23.44
CA ALA A 329 -4.63 -25.04 -24.16
C ALA A 329 -4.41 -24.89 -25.68
N GLY A 330 -3.42 -24.08 -26.09
CA GLY A 330 -3.01 -23.96 -27.51
C GLY A 330 -2.61 -25.29 -28.14
N PHE A 331 -1.81 -26.11 -27.45
CA PHE A 331 -1.43 -27.45 -27.92
C PHE A 331 -2.64 -28.40 -28.01
N VAL A 332 -3.54 -28.38 -27.03
CA VAL A 332 -4.76 -29.20 -27.03
C VAL A 332 -5.68 -28.83 -28.20
N ILE A 333 -5.93 -27.53 -28.42
CA ILE A 333 -6.74 -27.03 -29.55
C ILE A 333 -6.10 -27.44 -30.87
N THR A 334 -4.77 -27.34 -30.98
CA THR A 334 -4.02 -27.78 -32.17
C THR A 334 -4.22 -29.28 -32.42
N GLY A 335 -4.11 -30.12 -31.38
CA GLY A 335 -4.33 -31.55 -31.48
C GLY A 335 -5.74 -31.92 -31.93
N ILE A 336 -6.76 -31.26 -31.36
CA ILE A 336 -8.17 -31.45 -31.76
C ILE A 336 -8.38 -31.02 -33.22
N HIS A 337 -7.85 -29.86 -33.61
CA HIS A 337 -7.96 -29.35 -34.98
C HIS A 337 -7.35 -30.31 -35.99
N LEU A 338 -6.14 -30.81 -35.73
CA LEU A 338 -5.46 -31.78 -36.60
C LEU A 338 -6.27 -33.09 -36.71
N LYS A 339 -6.88 -33.56 -35.61
CA LYS A 339 -7.74 -34.76 -35.62
C LYS A 339 -9.01 -34.55 -36.46
N LEU A 340 -9.68 -33.41 -36.31
CA LEU A 340 -10.89 -33.08 -37.07
C LEU A 340 -10.60 -32.83 -38.56
N ARG A 341 -9.46 -32.20 -38.88
CA ARG A 341 -9.01 -32.01 -40.26
C ARG A 341 -8.80 -33.36 -40.95
N LYS A 342 -8.09 -34.30 -40.31
CA LYS A 342 -7.89 -35.66 -40.85
C LYS A 342 -9.21 -36.40 -41.11
N LYS A 343 -10.20 -36.28 -40.22
CA LYS A 343 -11.54 -36.88 -40.43
C LYS A 343 -12.23 -36.31 -41.68
N LYS A 344 -12.21 -34.99 -41.88
CA LYS A 344 -12.78 -34.37 -43.10
C LYS A 344 -12.11 -34.88 -44.37
N THR A 345 -10.79 -35.00 -44.40
CA THR A 345 -10.07 -35.50 -45.58
C THR A 345 -10.34 -36.98 -45.87
N TYR A 346 -10.63 -37.79 -44.84
CA TYR A 346 -11.03 -39.18 -45.00
C TYR A 346 -12.43 -39.31 -45.62
N PHE A 347 -13.40 -38.55 -45.10
CA PHE A 347 -14.77 -38.53 -45.64
C PHE A 347 -14.90 -37.92 -47.05
N GLN A 348 -13.94 -37.10 -47.49
CA GLN A 348 -13.90 -36.58 -48.87
C GLN A 348 -13.20 -37.53 -49.87
N LYS A 349 -12.53 -38.58 -49.38
CA LYS A 349 -11.84 -39.58 -50.22
C LYS A 349 -12.62 -40.89 -50.40
N GLN A 350 -13.65 -41.11 -49.58
CA GLN A 350 -14.72 -42.09 -49.85
C GLN A 350 -15.79 -41.42 -50.70
#